data_AF-A0A8X6L6W0-F1
#
_entry.id   AF-A0A8X6L6W0-F1
#
_cell.length_a   1.000
_cell.length_b   1.000
_cell.length_c   1.000
_cell.angle_alpha   90.00
_cell.angle_beta   90.00
_cell.angle_gamma   90.00
#
_symmetry.space_group_name_H-M   'P 1'
#
loop_
_entity.id
_entity.type
_entity.pdbx_description
1 polymer ?
#
loop_
_entity_poly.entity_id
_entity_poly.type
_entity_poly.pdbx_seq_one_letter_code
_entity_poly.pdbx_strand_id
1 'polypeptide(L)'
;MLEGNEISALEDCTTATELLEDISSLSGEEYTTASAVLPLYMKIKNNLQNKDEDSSLLKSIKSEILESLNKYESHPTSLNLQLSTLFDPRFRLNFIESPEEVKKLAVAKMRNIYTTQKTSNPDNFETRTKEQNKKELAKLFDVFSSNSNSENTRNPSQEMSSMNIYLCQEFHSNMIPSIGGRFTTNLSHL
;
A
#
# COMPACT_ATOMS: atom_id res chain seq x y z
N MET A 1 26.23 -43.35 4.10
CA MET A 1 26.01 -42.61 5.36
C MET A 1 26.54 -41.22 5.12
N LEU A 2 25.79 -40.18 5.50
CA LEU A 2 26.29 -38.81 5.38
C LEU A 2 27.41 -38.59 6.40
N GLU A 3 28.49 -37.95 5.98
CA GLU A 3 29.59 -37.53 6.82
C GLU A 3 29.25 -36.25 7.60
N GLY A 4 29.97 -35.97 8.69
CA GLY A 4 29.64 -34.85 9.60
C GLY A 4 29.65 -33.47 8.93
N ASN A 5 30.53 -33.26 7.95
CA ASN A 5 30.58 -32.07 7.11
C ASN A 5 29.34 -31.94 6.20
N GLU A 6 28.84 -33.05 5.65
CA GLU A 6 27.64 -33.06 4.81
C GLU A 6 26.38 -32.74 5.62
N ILE A 7 26.33 -33.20 6.88
CA ILE A 7 25.25 -32.88 7.82
C ILE A 7 25.27 -31.37 8.15
N SER A 8 26.43 -30.81 8.51
CA SER A 8 26.54 -29.38 8.81
C SER A 8 26.22 -28.49 7.58
N ALA A 9 26.62 -28.91 6.39
CA ALA A 9 26.27 -28.18 5.17
C ALA A 9 24.76 -28.18 4.90
N LEU A 10 24.07 -29.29 5.21
CA LEU A 10 22.62 -29.38 5.09
C LEU A 10 21.92 -28.48 6.12
N GLU A 11 22.40 -28.45 7.36
CA GLU A 11 21.90 -27.55 8.41
C GLU A 11 22.06 -26.08 8.02
N ASP A 12 23.19 -25.70 7.42
CA ASP A 12 23.42 -24.35 6.88
C ASP A 12 22.42 -24.01 5.76
N CYS A 13 22.15 -24.95 4.85
CA CYS A 13 21.18 -24.74 3.77
C CYS A 13 19.75 -24.60 4.30
N THR A 14 19.36 -25.43 5.28
CA THR A 14 18.06 -25.33 5.94
C THR A 14 17.92 -23.99 6.64
N THR A 15 18.91 -23.59 7.45
CA THR A 15 18.91 -22.30 8.17
C THR A 15 18.79 -21.12 7.22
N ALA A 16 19.48 -21.13 6.08
CA ALA A 16 19.37 -20.07 5.08
C ALA A 16 17.99 -20.00 4.41
N THR A 17 17.31 -21.14 4.27
CA THR A 17 16.04 -21.26 3.52
C THR A 17 14.79 -21.23 4.39
N GLU A 18 14.88 -21.38 5.71
CA GLU A 18 13.78 -21.19 6.67
C GLU A 18 13.07 -19.85 6.47
N LEU A 19 13.83 -18.81 6.07
CA LEU A 19 13.32 -17.47 5.80
C LEU A 19 12.42 -17.38 4.56
N LEU A 20 12.51 -18.36 3.65
CA LEU A 20 11.63 -18.46 2.48
C LEU A 20 10.24 -18.98 2.85
N GLU A 21 10.07 -19.60 4.03
CA GLU A 21 8.76 -20.02 4.52
C GLU A 21 7.83 -18.80 4.69
N ASP A 22 8.36 -17.67 5.13
CA ASP A 22 7.61 -16.40 5.20
C ASP A 22 7.14 -15.92 3.82
N ILE A 23 7.89 -16.21 2.75
CA ILE A 23 7.49 -15.88 1.37
C ILE A 23 6.30 -16.75 0.94
N SER A 24 6.23 -18.00 1.39
CA SER A 24 5.10 -18.88 1.08
C SER A 24 3.77 -18.33 1.60
N SER A 25 3.79 -17.51 2.65
CA SER A 25 2.62 -16.81 3.18
C SER A 25 1.99 -15.86 2.15
N LEU A 26 2.81 -15.26 1.28
CA LEU A 26 2.32 -14.41 0.16
C LEU A 26 1.71 -15.24 -0.97
N SER A 27 2.08 -16.51 -1.09
CA SER A 27 1.47 -17.43 -2.06
C SER A 27 0.03 -17.81 -1.70
N GLY A 28 -0.38 -17.56 -0.45
CA GLY A 28 -1.76 -17.77 0.01
C GLY A 28 -2.64 -16.52 -0.07
N GLU A 29 -2.09 -15.35 -0.42
CA GLU A 29 -2.88 -14.14 -0.62
C GLU A 29 -3.66 -14.23 -1.94
N GLU A 30 -4.96 -13.94 -1.90
CA GLU A 30 -5.84 -13.92 -3.09
C GLU A 30 -5.33 -12.93 -4.16
N TYR A 31 -4.58 -11.90 -3.74
CA TYR A 31 -3.96 -10.91 -4.60
C TYR A 31 -2.55 -10.55 -4.12
N THR A 32 -1.51 -11.06 -4.80
CA THR A 32 -0.14 -10.55 -4.60
C THR A 32 -0.08 -9.09 -5.03
N THR A 33 0.19 -8.20 -4.08
CA THR A 33 0.19 -6.75 -4.28
C THR A 33 1.60 -6.20 -4.25
N ALA A 34 1.91 -5.24 -5.13
CA ALA A 34 3.23 -4.59 -5.16
C ALA A 34 3.59 -3.90 -3.84
N SER A 35 2.59 -3.49 -3.04
CA SER A 35 2.74 -2.90 -1.71
C SER A 35 3.30 -3.86 -0.65
N ALA A 36 3.16 -5.18 -0.82
CA ALA A 36 3.70 -6.17 0.11
C ALA A 36 5.18 -6.52 -0.16
N VAL A 37 5.68 -6.20 -1.37
CA VAL A 37 7.03 -6.56 -1.80
C VAL A 37 8.11 -5.84 -0.98
N LEU A 38 7.95 -4.55 -0.69
CA LEU A 38 8.92 -3.80 0.12
C LEU A 38 8.98 -4.29 1.57
N PRO A 39 7.85 -4.44 2.30
CA PRO A 39 7.86 -5.06 3.62
C PRO A 39 8.54 -6.43 3.65
N LEU A 40 8.23 -7.28 2.67
CA LEU A 40 8.82 -8.61 2.56
C LEU A 40 10.33 -8.52 2.31
N TYR A 41 10.74 -7.71 1.33
CA TYR A 41 12.15 -7.52 0.99
C TYR A 41 12.96 -7.06 2.20
N MET A 42 12.44 -6.08 2.97
CA MET A 42 13.09 -5.62 4.20
C MET A 42 13.20 -6.73 5.26
N LYS A 43 12.14 -7.54 5.43
CA LYS A 43 12.17 -8.70 6.33
C LYS A 43 13.23 -9.71 5.90
N ILE A 44 13.28 -10.09 4.62
CA ILE A 44 14.28 -11.03 4.09
C ILE A 44 15.70 -10.46 4.25
N LYS A 45 15.92 -9.19 3.85
CA LYS A 45 17.21 -8.52 3.93
C LYS A 45 17.78 -8.49 5.36
N ASN A 46 16.94 -8.21 6.35
CA ASN A 46 17.35 -8.19 7.75
C ASN A 46 17.76 -9.58 8.26
N ASN A 47 17.10 -10.64 7.81
CA ASN A 47 17.42 -11.99 8.23
C ASN A 47 18.64 -12.59 7.51
N LEU A 48 18.88 -12.19 6.26
CA LEU A 48 20.05 -12.59 5.47
C LEU A 48 21.31 -11.80 5.85
N GLN A 49 21.28 -10.90 6.85
CA GLN A 49 22.50 -10.28 7.35
C GLN A 49 23.43 -11.37 7.93
N ASN A 50 24.70 -11.29 7.57
CA ASN A 50 25.74 -12.17 8.12
C ASN A 50 25.90 -11.90 9.61
N LYS A 51 25.93 -12.96 10.41
CA LYS A 51 26.22 -12.91 11.85
C LYS A 51 27.61 -13.46 12.11
N ASP A 52 28.23 -13.05 13.22
CA ASP A 52 29.60 -13.48 13.52
C ASP A 52 29.68 -15.00 13.73
N GLU A 53 28.65 -15.59 14.35
CA GLU A 53 28.50 -17.02 14.59
C GLU A 53 28.21 -17.87 13.34
N ASP A 54 27.83 -17.26 12.21
CA ASP A 54 27.50 -18.01 11.00
C ASP A 54 28.76 -18.70 10.44
N SER A 55 28.58 -19.93 9.94
CA SER A 55 29.61 -20.67 9.23
C SER A 55 30.04 -19.92 7.95
N SER A 56 31.22 -20.24 7.41
CA SER A 56 31.66 -19.65 6.13
C SER A 56 30.72 -19.98 4.98
N LEU A 57 30.15 -21.19 4.98
CA LEU A 57 29.19 -21.62 3.96
C LEU A 57 27.87 -20.84 4.11
N LEU A 58 27.34 -20.74 5.32
CA LEU A 58 26.11 -20.00 5.60
C LEU A 58 26.23 -18.52 5.21
N LYS A 59 27.35 -17.87 5.53
CA LYS A 59 27.65 -16.49 5.09
C LYS A 59 27.65 -16.36 3.57
N SER A 60 28.23 -17.34 2.87
CA SER A 60 28.25 -17.36 1.40
C SER A 60 26.84 -17.52 0.83
N ILE A 61 26.04 -18.44 1.36
CA ILE A 61 24.66 -18.66 0.91
C ILE A 61 23.81 -17.41 1.14
N LYS A 62 23.86 -16.82 2.35
CA LYS A 62 23.12 -15.59 2.67
C LYS A 62 23.47 -14.44 1.74
N SER A 63 24.76 -14.25 1.48
CA SER A 63 25.27 -13.19 0.60
C SER A 63 24.79 -13.39 -0.84
N GLU A 64 24.84 -14.61 -1.37
CA GLU A 64 24.38 -14.94 -2.72
C GLU A 64 22.86 -14.70 -2.88
N ILE A 65 22.06 -15.12 -1.90
CA ILE A 65 20.61 -14.87 -1.91
C ILE A 65 20.36 -13.35 -1.86
N LEU A 66 21.05 -12.62 -0.98
CA LEU A 66 20.88 -11.17 -0.86
C LEU A 66 21.25 -10.45 -2.16
N GLU A 67 22.35 -10.86 -2.80
CA GLU A 67 22.79 -10.32 -4.08
C GLU A 67 21.72 -10.47 -5.16
N SER A 68 21.05 -11.63 -5.22
CA SER A 68 19.95 -11.87 -6.16
C SER A 68 18.74 -10.92 -5.96
N LEU A 69 18.59 -10.35 -4.76
CA LEU A 69 17.49 -9.46 -4.38
C LEU A 69 17.83 -7.97 -4.56
N ASN A 70 19.09 -7.61 -4.85
CA ASN A 70 19.52 -6.21 -5.01
C ASN A 70 18.79 -5.45 -6.13
N LYS A 71 18.12 -6.15 -7.05
CA LYS A 71 17.23 -5.55 -8.06
C LYS A 71 16.17 -4.61 -7.45
N TYR A 72 15.73 -4.89 -6.21
CA TYR A 72 14.74 -4.08 -5.50
C TYR A 72 15.34 -2.78 -4.90
N GLU A 73 16.67 -2.67 -4.81
CA GLU A 73 17.35 -1.45 -4.35
C GLU A 73 17.49 -0.41 -5.47
N SER A 74 17.34 -0.81 -6.74
CA SER A 74 17.41 0.12 -7.86
C SER A 74 16.43 1.29 -7.66
N HIS A 75 16.92 2.52 -7.78
CA HIS A 75 16.13 3.74 -7.51
C HIS A 75 14.71 3.72 -8.10
N PRO A 76 14.49 3.40 -9.40
CA PRO A 76 13.13 3.37 -9.95
C PRO A 76 12.24 2.30 -9.31
N THR A 77 12.78 1.11 -9.03
CA THR A 77 12.04 -0.01 -8.44
C THR A 77 11.70 0.29 -6.98
N SER A 78 12.72 0.64 -6.19
CA SER A 78 12.56 0.99 -4.78
C SER A 78 11.53 2.10 -4.61
N LEU A 79 11.57 3.13 -5.45
CA LEU A 79 10.62 4.23 -5.39
C LEU A 79 9.18 3.81 -5.68
N ASN A 80 8.97 2.96 -6.70
CA ASN A 80 7.63 2.45 -7.02
C ASN A 80 7.08 1.56 -5.89
N LEU A 81 7.95 0.75 -5.28
CA LEU A 81 7.56 -0.08 -4.14
C LEU A 81 7.23 0.78 -2.91
N GLN A 82 8.01 1.81 -2.62
CA GLN A 82 7.74 2.77 -1.53
C GLN A 82 6.41 3.50 -1.72
N LEU A 83 6.12 3.98 -2.94
CA LEU A 83 4.85 4.61 -3.25
C LEU A 83 3.68 3.62 -3.14
N SER A 84 3.84 2.40 -3.64
CA SER A 84 2.81 1.36 -3.54
C SER A 84 2.51 1.01 -2.07
N THR A 85 3.56 0.87 -1.26
CA THR A 85 3.48 0.57 0.18
C THR A 85 2.84 1.72 0.96
N LEU A 86 3.16 2.97 0.62
CA LEU A 86 2.60 4.16 1.25
C LEU A 86 1.06 4.19 1.21
N PHE A 87 0.48 3.77 0.08
CA PHE A 87 -0.98 3.78 -0.13
C PHE A 87 -1.67 2.52 0.39
N ASP A 88 -0.92 1.53 0.87
CA ASP A 88 -1.49 0.34 1.45
C ASP A 88 -1.70 0.52 2.96
N PRO A 89 -2.96 0.51 3.44
CA PRO A 89 -3.25 0.75 4.84
C PRO A 89 -2.69 -0.33 5.78
N ARG A 90 -2.31 -1.51 5.27
CA ARG A 90 -1.67 -2.60 6.03
C ARG A 90 -0.25 -2.23 6.46
N PHE A 91 0.48 -1.47 5.65
CA PHE A 91 1.91 -1.21 5.83
C PHE A 91 2.22 0.25 6.18
N ARG A 92 1.51 1.19 5.54
CA ARG A 92 1.65 2.64 5.77
C ARG A 92 3.10 3.10 5.68
N LEU A 93 3.64 3.65 6.77
CA LEU A 93 4.98 4.26 6.84
C LEU A 93 6.04 3.34 7.43
N ASN A 94 5.66 2.14 7.91
CA ASN A 94 6.53 1.32 8.76
C ASN A 94 7.75 0.75 8.03
N PHE A 95 7.72 0.72 6.69
CA PHE A 95 8.74 0.10 5.84
C PHE A 95 9.38 1.10 4.88
N ILE A 96 9.12 2.39 5.06
CA ILE A 96 9.62 3.47 4.21
C ILE A 96 10.73 4.20 4.97
N GLU A 97 11.95 4.20 4.42
CA GLU A 97 13.12 4.82 5.06
C GLU A 97 12.96 6.34 5.21
N SER A 98 12.50 7.03 4.15
CA SER A 98 12.31 8.48 4.10
C SER A 98 10.83 8.85 3.87
N PRO A 99 9.94 8.67 4.86
CA PRO A 99 8.49 8.78 4.66
C PRO A 99 8.06 10.17 4.17
N GLU A 100 8.71 11.24 4.63
CA GLU A 100 8.37 12.61 4.23
C GLU A 100 8.75 12.92 2.77
N GLU A 101 9.87 12.38 2.30
CA GLU A 101 10.29 12.53 0.90
C GLU A 101 9.33 11.79 -0.04
N VAL A 102 8.96 10.56 0.33
CA VAL A 102 8.03 9.74 -0.45
C VAL A 102 6.64 10.37 -0.48
N LYS A 103 6.14 10.93 0.63
CA LYS A 103 4.88 11.70 0.67
C LYS A 103 4.94 12.92 -0.23
N LYS A 104 6.01 13.71 -0.15
CA LYS A 104 6.18 14.91 -0.99
C LYS A 104 6.17 14.55 -2.47
N LEU A 105 6.85 13.47 -2.83
CA LEU A 105 6.87 12.96 -4.20
C LEU A 105 5.52 12.41 -4.64
N ALA A 106 4.81 11.67 -3.78
CA ALA A 106 3.45 11.20 -4.04
C ALA A 106 2.52 12.35 -4.39
N VAL A 107 2.50 13.41 -3.57
CA VAL A 107 1.71 14.63 -3.81
C VAL A 107 2.12 15.30 -5.13
N ALA A 108 3.42 15.39 -5.42
CA ALA A 108 3.90 15.96 -6.67
C ALA A 108 3.44 15.16 -7.91
N LYS A 109 3.52 13.82 -7.85
CA LYS A 109 3.03 12.92 -8.91
C LYS A 109 1.52 13.04 -9.10
N MET A 110 0.74 13.04 -8.02
CA MET A 110 -0.72 13.22 -8.07
C MET A 110 -1.10 14.57 -8.68
N ARG A 111 -0.43 15.66 -8.28
CA ARG A 111 -0.66 16.99 -8.85
C ARG A 111 -0.39 17.00 -10.35
N ASN A 112 0.72 16.39 -10.79
CA ASN A 112 1.07 16.31 -12.21
C ASN A 112 -0.02 15.59 -13.00
N ILE A 113 -0.44 14.40 -12.55
CA ILE A 113 -1.52 13.62 -13.16
C ILE A 113 -2.81 14.46 -13.27
N TYR A 114 -3.21 15.14 -12.20
CA TYR A 114 -4.40 16.00 -12.19
C TYR A 114 -4.29 17.17 -13.19
N THR A 115 -3.14 17.83 -13.26
CA THR A 115 -2.92 18.94 -14.21
C THR A 115 -2.89 18.48 -15.66
N THR A 116 -2.25 17.34 -15.96
CA THR A 116 -2.20 16.78 -17.32
C THR A 116 -3.59 16.40 -17.81
N GLN A 117 -4.40 15.75 -16.96
CA GLN A 117 -5.79 15.38 -17.30
C GLN A 117 -6.68 16.60 -17.54
N LYS A 118 -6.47 17.71 -16.82
CA LYS A 118 -7.19 18.96 -17.03
C LYS A 118 -6.83 19.65 -18.34
N THR A 119 -5.59 19.49 -18.82
CA THR A 119 -5.12 20.08 -20.10
C THR A 119 -5.46 19.25 -21.34
N SER A 120 -5.80 17.97 -21.19
CA SER A 120 -6.15 17.06 -22.30
C SER A 120 -7.65 16.97 -22.61
N ASN A 121 -8.51 17.75 -21.94
CA ASN A 121 -9.92 17.91 -22.30
C ASN A 121 -10.28 19.39 -22.55
N PRO A 122 -10.10 19.92 -23.77
CA PRO A 122 -10.98 20.94 -24.32
C PRO A 122 -12.07 20.24 -25.15
N ASP A 123 -13.33 20.61 -24.90
CA ASP A 123 -14.56 20.14 -25.59
C ASP A 123 -15.03 18.71 -25.30
N ASN A 124 -15.94 18.60 -24.31
CA ASN A 124 -17.36 18.42 -24.60
C ASN A 124 -18.17 18.31 -23.29
N PHE A 125 -18.52 19.43 -22.65
CA PHE A 125 -19.67 19.51 -21.74
C PHE A 125 -20.12 20.98 -21.54
N GLU A 126 -20.56 21.60 -22.64
CA GLU A 126 -21.61 22.62 -22.58
C GLU A 126 -22.62 22.25 -23.67
N THR A 127 -23.71 21.54 -23.36
CA THR A 127 -24.93 22.20 -22.91
C THR A 127 -25.95 21.14 -22.49
N ARG A 128 -26.38 21.15 -21.22
CA ARG A 128 -27.80 20.97 -20.87
C ARG A 128 -28.06 21.45 -19.44
N THR A 129 -28.83 22.53 -19.36
CA THR A 129 -29.65 23.01 -18.23
C THR A 129 -28.94 23.45 -16.95
N LYS A 130 -28.71 24.77 -16.87
CA LYS A 130 -28.97 25.52 -15.63
C LYS A 130 -30.43 25.24 -15.23
N GLU A 131 -30.65 24.82 -13.99
CA GLU A 131 -31.77 25.16 -13.10
C GLU A 131 -32.11 23.97 -12.18
N GLN A 132 -32.21 24.27 -10.88
CA GLN A 132 -32.54 23.39 -9.75
C GLN A 132 -31.36 22.63 -9.10
N ASN A 133 -31.33 22.66 -7.76
CA ASN A 133 -30.39 21.99 -6.82
C ASN A 133 -29.36 22.85 -6.07
N LYS A 134 -29.55 24.18 -5.98
CA LYS A 134 -28.89 24.98 -4.93
C LYS A 134 -29.65 25.01 -3.60
N LYS A 135 -30.89 24.48 -3.54
CA LYS A 135 -31.75 24.53 -2.33
C LYS A 135 -31.75 23.23 -1.51
N GLU A 136 -31.19 22.14 -2.03
CA GLU A 136 -31.19 20.83 -1.38
C GLU A 136 -29.99 20.66 -0.44
N LEU A 137 -28.81 21.09 -0.87
CA LEU A 137 -27.60 21.12 -0.02
C LEU A 137 -27.73 22.06 1.18
N ALA A 138 -28.40 23.21 1.02
CA ALA A 138 -28.62 24.16 2.11
C ALA A 138 -29.49 23.56 3.23
N LYS A 139 -30.45 22.68 2.89
CA LYS A 139 -31.31 22.00 3.88
C LYS A 139 -30.58 20.89 4.63
N LEU A 140 -29.53 20.31 4.06
CA LEU A 140 -28.70 19.32 4.76
C LEU A 140 -27.81 19.96 5.83
N PHE A 141 -27.36 21.21 5.65
CA PHE A 141 -26.55 21.92 6.66
C PHE A 141 -27.37 22.49 7.82
N ASP A 142 -28.66 22.81 7.60
CA ASP A 142 -29.54 23.34 8.65
C ASP A 142 -29.92 22.28 9.69
N VAL A 143 -29.99 21.01 9.30
CA VAL A 143 -30.29 19.87 10.20
C VAL A 143 -29.17 19.62 11.22
N PHE A 144 -27.92 19.98 10.89
CA PHE A 144 -26.78 19.81 11.82
C PHE A 144 -26.55 21.03 12.73
N SER A 145 -27.25 22.14 12.52
CA SER A 145 -26.95 23.41 13.20
C SER A 145 -27.77 23.67 14.46
N SER A 146 -28.58 22.71 14.91
CA SER A 146 -29.32 22.81 16.17
C SER A 146 -28.68 21.96 17.27
N ASN A 147 -27.50 22.35 17.76
CA ASN A 147 -27.25 22.36 19.21
C ASN A 147 -25.94 23.07 19.63
N SER A 148 -26.12 23.97 20.59
CA SER A 148 -25.17 24.56 21.55
C SER A 148 -23.92 25.31 21.07
N ASN A 149 -23.99 26.62 21.28
CA ASN A 149 -22.92 27.59 21.53
C ASN A 149 -21.71 27.03 22.32
N SER A 150 -20.49 27.31 21.86
CA SER A 150 -19.44 28.00 22.63
C SER A 150 -18.23 28.31 21.76
N GLU A 151 -17.39 29.19 22.26
CA GLU A 151 -16.52 30.11 21.53
C GLU A 151 -15.26 29.49 20.90
N ASN A 152 -14.98 29.99 19.69
CA ASN A 152 -13.69 30.38 19.13
C ASN A 152 -12.37 29.92 19.81
N THR A 153 -11.64 28.99 19.19
CA THR A 153 -10.26 29.16 18.68
C THR A 153 -9.88 27.94 17.82
N ARG A 154 -9.74 28.07 16.49
CA ARG A 154 -9.35 26.96 15.59
C ARG A 154 -7.84 26.98 15.33
N ASN A 155 -7.16 25.91 15.73
CA ASN A 155 -5.76 25.63 15.42
C ASN A 155 -5.64 24.90 14.06
N PRO A 156 -4.58 25.16 13.26
CA PRO A 156 -4.37 24.59 11.92
C PRO A 156 -4.09 23.07 11.89
N SER A 157 -4.07 22.40 13.04
CA SER A 157 -3.80 20.95 13.17
C SER A 157 -5.02 20.08 12.83
N GLN A 158 -6.24 20.62 12.89
CA GLN A 158 -7.48 19.86 12.62
C GLN A 158 -7.80 19.73 11.13
N GLU A 159 -7.41 20.67 10.28
CA GLU A 159 -7.67 20.61 8.82
C GLU A 159 -6.89 19.49 8.13
N MET A 160 -5.64 19.24 8.55
CA MET A 160 -4.82 18.12 8.05
C MET A 160 -5.39 16.74 8.43
N SER A 161 -6.07 16.65 9.58
CA SER A 161 -6.71 15.41 10.02
C SER A 161 -8.00 15.14 9.23
N SER A 162 -8.80 16.19 8.99
CA SER A 162 -10.01 16.09 8.17
C SER A 162 -9.72 15.76 6.70
N MET A 163 -8.62 16.27 6.15
CA MET A 163 -8.22 15.99 4.77
C MET A 163 -7.73 14.53 4.58
N ASN A 164 -7.06 13.96 5.58
CA ASN A 164 -6.68 12.54 5.58
C ASN A 164 -7.88 11.60 5.66
N ILE A 165 -8.91 11.94 6.44
CA ILE A 165 -10.13 11.14 6.54
C ILE A 165 -10.91 11.18 5.21
N TYR A 166 -11.02 12.37 4.60
CA TYR A 166 -11.73 12.54 3.32
C TYR A 166 -11.06 11.77 2.18
N LEU A 167 -9.73 11.79 2.12
CA LEU A 167 -8.96 11.04 1.12
C LEU A 167 -9.14 9.52 1.32
N CYS A 168 -9.09 9.01 2.55
CA CYS A 168 -9.34 7.59 2.81
C CYS A 168 -10.74 7.11 2.40
N GLN A 169 -11.74 7.99 2.45
CA GLN A 169 -13.14 7.66 2.17
C GLN A 169 -13.49 7.75 0.67
N GLU A 170 -12.87 8.68 -0.07
CA GLU A 170 -12.98 8.74 -1.54
C GLU A 170 -12.26 7.57 -2.23
N PHE A 171 -11.10 7.15 -1.71
CA PHE A 171 -10.38 6.00 -2.27
C PHE A 171 -11.16 4.68 -2.11
N HIS A 172 -11.88 4.48 -1.00
CA HIS A 172 -12.73 3.30 -0.80
C HIS A 172 -13.95 3.26 -1.73
N SER A 173 -14.52 4.42 -2.06
CA SER A 173 -15.74 4.49 -2.88
C SER A 173 -15.49 4.28 -4.37
N ASN A 174 -14.27 4.53 -4.84
CA ASN A 174 -13.94 4.53 -6.27
C ASN A 174 -13.16 3.28 -6.75
N MET A 175 -12.81 2.34 -5.86
CA MET A 175 -12.04 1.14 -6.21
C MET A 175 -12.74 -0.20 -5.98
N ILE A 176 -14.03 -0.22 -5.61
CA ILE A 176 -14.84 -1.46 -5.63
C ILE A 176 -15.68 -1.46 -6.91
N PRO A 177 -15.35 -2.28 -7.93
CA PRO A 177 -16.31 -2.57 -8.97
C PRO A 177 -17.47 -3.32 -8.33
N SER A 178 -18.68 -2.78 -8.45
CA SER A 178 -19.92 -3.50 -8.16
C SER A 178 -20.01 -4.73 -9.08
N ILE A 179 -19.54 -5.89 -8.62
CA ILE A 179 -19.84 -7.18 -9.23
C ILE A 179 -21.29 -7.52 -8.86
N GLY A 180 -22.22 -6.88 -9.57
CA GLY A 180 -23.62 -7.24 -9.62
C GLY A 180 -23.81 -8.47 -10.50
N GLY A 181 -23.48 -9.65 -9.98
CA GLY A 181 -23.87 -10.93 -10.55
C GLY A 181 -24.98 -11.54 -9.70
N ARG A 182 -26.24 -11.38 -10.13
CA ARG A 182 -27.40 -12.06 -9.52
C ARG A 182 -27.25 -13.58 -9.70
N PHE A 183 -26.86 -14.30 -8.65
CA PHE A 183 -27.18 -15.71 -8.52
C PHE A 183 -28.51 -15.84 -7.79
N THR A 184 -29.59 -16.07 -8.55
CA THR A 184 -30.84 -16.58 -8.01
C THR A 184 -30.70 -18.10 -7.87
N THR A 185 -30.41 -18.60 -6.68
CA THR A 185 -30.68 -20.02 -6.36
C THR A 185 -32.09 -20.10 -5.80
N ASN A 186 -33.02 -20.48 -6.67
CA ASN A 186 -34.35 -20.91 -6.27
C ASN A 186 -34.20 -22.31 -5.68
N LEU A 187 -34.08 -22.41 -4.35
CA LEU A 187 -34.23 -23.67 -3.63
C LEU A 187 -35.72 -23.87 -3.38
N SER A 188 -36.39 -24.58 -4.29
CA SER A 188 -37.65 -25.25 -3.98
C SER A 188 -37.76 -26.56 -4.76
N HIS A 189 -38.07 -27.61 -3.99
CA HIS A 189 -38.44 -28.98 -4.36
C HIS A 189 -37.31 -29.98 -4.69
N LEU A 190 -37.20 -30.95 -3.77
CA LEU A 190 -37.10 -32.41 -3.94
C LEU A 190 -36.11 -32.96 -4.98
#